data_AF-A0A178X3M8-F1
#
_entry.id   AF-A0A178X3M8-F1
#
_cell.length_a   1.000
_cell.length_b   1.000
_cell.length_c   1.000
_cell.angle_alpha   90.00
_cell.angle_beta   90.00
_cell.angle_gamma   90.00
#
_symmetry.space_group_name_H-M   'P 1'
#
loop_
_entity.id
_entity.type
_entity.pdbx_description
1 polymer ?
#
loop_
_entity_poly.entity_id
_entity_poly.type
_entity_poly.pdbx_seq_one_letter_code
_entity_poly.pdbx_strand_id
1 'polypeptide(L)'
;MTWPRFTAIDGRDQPPGSDGELPHASPSPALTHDSRQGTGLPAAEHPREARVSSPPGAQSSRRAAATDVVPDFSELIGCSDEQLEELVLANLDPEAAGLWEALLVPPLLGRVRTILIATQRRVDTDLRVRRSRRNERGSKLGFDPASPYEQRYGQWRARVTVFKRLVETRLAQTRAAETDDNRQASALNKRHRNAVRRLAHAIDCHRRALGTALDPEPADRALWQILDDVTVPLGPHGIPVPVRDMLDTYWSPEQNRPNPTPNPFSAADSDRIVLQHNPPAEHRQKGTAMDTAATGDDSRNTTEPPAPWPEDLETFAEAVQPTTKPAQNTEN
;
A
#
# COMPACT_ATOMS: atom_id res chain seq x y z
N MET A 1 13.36 26.20 -7.25
CA MET A 1 12.66 26.48 -5.98
C MET A 1 13.43 25.75 -4.91
N THR A 2 13.98 26.46 -3.92
CA THR A 2 14.85 25.87 -2.91
C THR A 2 13.99 25.53 -1.70
N TRP A 3 13.85 24.24 -1.41
CA TRP A 3 13.03 23.71 -0.32
C TRP A 3 13.60 24.08 1.05
N PRO A 4 12.77 24.37 2.06
CA PRO A 4 13.27 24.49 3.43
C PRO A 4 13.79 23.13 3.91
N ARG A 5 15.11 23.06 4.15
CA ARG A 5 15.80 21.93 4.78
C ARG A 5 15.24 21.75 6.19
N PHE A 6 14.43 20.72 6.42
CA PHE A 6 14.09 20.29 7.77
C PHE A 6 14.97 19.11 8.17
N THR A 7 15.78 19.35 9.19
CA THR A 7 16.64 18.37 9.84
C THR A 7 15.80 17.18 10.31
N ALA A 8 16.28 15.98 9.99
CA ALA A 8 15.72 14.71 10.44
C ALA A 8 15.49 14.75 11.96
N ILE A 9 14.23 14.60 12.36
CA ILE A 9 13.88 14.32 13.75
C ILE A 9 14.16 12.85 13.97
N ASP A 10 15.24 12.56 14.70
CA ASP A 10 15.60 11.23 15.16
C ASP A 10 14.49 10.73 16.10
N GLY A 11 13.83 9.64 15.68
CA GLY A 11 12.57 9.15 16.25
C GLY A 11 12.71 7.73 16.78
N ARG A 12 13.69 7.50 17.65
CA ARG A 12 13.65 6.38 18.60
C ARG A 12 12.73 6.78 19.74
N ASP A 13 11.45 6.43 19.63
CA ASP A 13 10.58 6.15 20.79
C ASP A 13 9.26 5.58 20.27
N GLN A 14 9.15 4.25 20.36
CA GLN A 14 7.95 3.50 20.00
C GLN A 14 7.32 3.00 21.32
N PRO A 15 6.13 3.48 21.72
CA PRO A 15 5.43 2.92 22.87
C PRO A 15 4.80 1.56 22.51
N PRO A 16 4.64 0.64 23.48
CA PRO A 16 4.14 -0.70 23.24
C PRO A 16 2.65 -0.70 22.86
N GLY A 17 2.30 -1.60 21.95
CA GLY A 17 0.95 -1.76 21.40
C GLY A 17 -0.07 -2.20 22.45
N SER A 18 -1.24 -1.57 22.39
CA SER A 18 -2.46 -2.08 23.02
C SER A 18 -3.38 -2.61 21.93
N ASP A 19 -3.65 -3.90 21.99
CA ASP A 19 -4.67 -4.60 21.21
C ASP A 19 -6.04 -4.12 21.66
N GLY A 20 -6.74 -3.41 20.76
CA GLY A 20 -8.11 -2.94 20.97
C GLY A 20 -9.07 -3.65 20.02
N GLU A 21 -9.93 -4.50 20.61
CA GLU A 21 -11.07 -5.17 19.99
C GLU A 21 -11.97 -4.23 19.16
N LEU A 22 -12.40 -4.71 18.00
CA LEU A 22 -13.39 -4.06 17.13
C LEU A 22 -14.81 -4.39 17.62
N PRO A 23 -15.71 -3.40 17.82
CA PRO A 23 -17.12 -3.69 18.04
C PRO A 23 -17.87 -4.02 16.75
N HIS A 24 -18.71 -5.04 16.84
CA HIS A 24 -19.63 -5.54 15.83
C HIS A 24 -20.67 -4.49 15.37
N ALA A 25 -20.90 -4.45 14.06
CA ALA A 25 -21.92 -3.63 13.42
C ALA A 25 -23.34 -4.22 13.60
N SER A 26 -24.28 -3.41 14.07
CA SER A 26 -25.71 -3.70 14.06
C SER A 26 -26.36 -3.34 12.71
N PRO A 27 -27.44 -4.04 12.31
CA PRO A 27 -28.04 -3.92 10.98
C PRO A 27 -28.96 -2.70 10.82
N SER A 28 -28.93 -2.10 9.62
CA SER A 28 -29.81 -1.01 9.19
C SER A 28 -31.22 -1.51 8.86
N PRO A 29 -32.30 -0.79 9.26
CA PRO A 29 -33.65 -1.07 8.80
C PRO A 29 -33.99 -0.35 7.48
N ALA A 30 -35.01 -0.91 6.83
CA ALA A 30 -35.37 -0.77 5.44
C ALA A 30 -36.04 0.55 5.03
N LEU A 31 -35.90 0.80 3.72
CA LEU A 31 -36.57 1.77 2.87
C LEU A 31 -38.09 1.85 3.10
N THR A 32 -38.62 3.06 3.22
CA THR A 32 -39.99 3.39 2.86
C THR A 32 -39.96 4.54 1.87
N HIS A 33 -40.31 4.23 0.62
CA HIS A 33 -40.62 5.20 -0.42
C HIS A 33 -42.00 5.77 -0.15
N ASP A 34 -42.09 7.08 0.09
CA ASP A 34 -43.36 7.80 0.00
C ASP A 34 -43.31 8.74 -1.22
N SER A 35 -44.31 8.58 -2.07
CA SER A 35 -44.54 9.34 -3.30
C SER A 35 -45.51 10.46 -2.99
N ARG A 36 -45.10 11.71 -3.13
CA ARG A 36 -46.04 12.82 -3.20
C ARG A 36 -45.71 13.78 -4.33
N GLN A 37 -46.61 13.76 -5.31
CA GLN A 37 -46.83 14.77 -6.33
C GLN A 37 -47.32 16.08 -5.69
N GLY A 38 -46.96 17.22 -6.29
CA GLY A 38 -47.56 18.50 -5.92
C GLY A 38 -46.91 19.73 -6.56
N THR A 39 -47.38 20.06 -7.77
CA THR A 39 -47.77 21.42 -8.23
C THR A 39 -46.83 22.64 -8.03
N GLY A 40 -46.37 23.20 -9.16
CA GLY A 40 -46.75 24.56 -9.61
C GLY A 40 -45.88 25.76 -9.20
N LEU A 41 -45.15 26.33 -10.19
CA LEU A 41 -44.92 27.75 -10.59
C LEU A 41 -44.79 28.88 -9.51
N PRO A 42 -44.14 30.04 -9.78
CA PRO A 42 -43.77 30.62 -11.08
C PRO A 42 -42.33 31.19 -11.19
N ALA A 43 -42.02 31.63 -12.41
CA ALA A 43 -40.82 32.33 -12.85
C ALA A 43 -40.52 33.61 -12.05
N ALA A 44 -39.25 33.78 -11.70
CA ALA A 44 -38.67 35.05 -11.28
C ALA A 44 -37.46 35.35 -12.15
N GLU A 45 -37.55 36.46 -12.88
CA GLU A 45 -36.54 37.05 -13.74
C GLU A 45 -35.37 37.56 -12.90
N HIS A 46 -34.14 37.18 -13.28
CA HIS A 46 -32.91 37.76 -12.72
C HIS A 46 -32.35 38.83 -13.67
N PRO A 47 -31.98 40.02 -13.17
CA PRO A 47 -31.32 41.04 -13.96
C PRO A 47 -29.86 40.65 -14.24
N ARG A 48 -29.47 40.78 -15.50
CA ARG A 48 -28.08 40.70 -15.99
C ARG A 48 -27.33 41.96 -15.53
N GLU A 49 -26.46 41.81 -14.53
CA GLU A 49 -25.43 42.81 -14.24
C GLU A 49 -24.07 42.42 -14.86
N ALA A 50 -23.39 43.47 -15.31
CA ALA A 50 -22.28 43.47 -16.24
C ALA A 50 -21.03 42.79 -15.68
N ARG A 51 -20.47 41.86 -16.46
CA ARG A 51 -19.11 41.35 -16.26
C ARG A 51 -18.12 42.43 -16.71
N VAL A 52 -17.41 43.00 -15.74
CA VAL A 52 -16.17 43.75 -15.95
C VAL A 52 -15.09 42.75 -16.36
N SER A 53 -14.61 42.89 -17.60
CA SER A 53 -13.48 42.14 -18.15
C SER A 53 -12.18 42.58 -17.49
N SER A 54 -11.59 41.72 -16.68
CA SER A 54 -10.18 41.81 -16.29
C SER A 54 -9.31 41.00 -17.25
N PRO A 55 -8.15 41.50 -17.69
CA PRO A 55 -7.29 40.83 -18.66
C PRO A 55 -6.58 39.60 -18.05
N PRO A 56 -6.41 38.49 -18.79
CA PRO A 56 -5.67 37.34 -18.31
C PRO A 56 -4.16 37.62 -18.36
N GLY A 57 -3.58 37.92 -17.20
CA GLY A 57 -2.13 38.02 -17.01
C GLY A 57 -1.43 36.66 -17.10
N ALA A 58 -0.88 36.37 -18.27
CA ALA A 58 0.47 35.85 -18.57
C ALA A 58 1.29 35.08 -17.49
N GLN A 59 0.72 34.17 -16.69
CA GLN A 59 1.51 33.29 -15.80
C GLN A 59 1.30 31.78 -16.03
N SER A 60 0.40 31.38 -16.94
CA SER A 60 0.01 29.96 -17.12
C SER A 60 0.78 29.22 -18.23
N SER A 61 1.74 29.86 -18.93
CA SER A 61 2.39 29.28 -20.13
C SER A 61 3.74 28.58 -19.90
N ARG A 62 4.25 28.46 -18.66
CA ARG A 62 5.55 27.80 -18.43
C ARG A 62 5.52 26.32 -18.03
N ARG A 63 4.34 25.72 -17.80
CA ARG A 63 4.24 24.33 -17.31
C ARG A 63 3.80 23.30 -18.36
N ALA A 64 3.52 23.72 -19.59
CA ALA A 64 2.91 22.86 -20.63
C ALA A 64 3.92 22.17 -21.59
N ALA A 65 5.22 22.14 -21.26
CA ALA A 65 6.26 21.61 -22.16
C ALA A 65 7.29 20.69 -21.48
N ALA A 66 7.01 20.19 -20.28
CA ALA A 66 7.98 19.43 -19.51
C ALA A 66 7.34 18.15 -18.93
N THR A 67 7.07 17.13 -19.76
CA THR A 67 6.72 15.80 -19.21
C THR A 67 6.88 14.59 -20.14
N ASP A 68 7.47 14.71 -21.33
CA ASP A 68 7.63 13.53 -22.21
C ASP A 68 9.08 13.10 -22.45
N VAL A 69 10.04 13.76 -21.79
CA VAL A 69 11.41 13.25 -21.75
C VAL A 69 11.51 12.36 -20.53
N VAL A 70 11.32 11.06 -20.73
CA VAL A 70 11.62 10.04 -19.71
C VAL A 70 13.13 10.13 -19.43
N PRO A 71 13.55 10.51 -18.21
CA PRO A 71 14.95 10.59 -17.84
C PRO A 71 15.61 9.23 -17.97
N ASP A 72 16.90 9.22 -18.29
CA ASP A 72 17.65 7.98 -18.47
C ASP A 72 17.68 7.19 -17.15
N PHE A 73 17.60 5.86 -17.24
CA PHE A 73 17.53 4.98 -16.09
C PHE A 73 18.77 5.10 -15.19
N SER A 74 19.94 5.33 -15.79
CA SER A 74 21.18 5.58 -15.06
C SER A 74 21.13 6.87 -14.23
N GLU A 75 20.44 7.90 -14.71
CA GLU A 75 20.25 9.14 -13.96
C GLU A 75 19.32 8.91 -12.77
N LEU A 76 18.21 8.17 -12.96
CA LEU A 76 17.26 7.85 -11.90
C LEU A 76 17.88 7.04 -10.75
N ILE A 77 18.77 6.09 -11.04
CA ILE A 77 19.48 5.33 -10.01
C ILE A 77 20.43 6.24 -9.21
N GLY A 78 21.10 7.17 -9.89
CA GLY A 78 22.05 8.09 -9.28
C GLY A 78 21.42 9.23 -8.47
N CYS A 79 20.10 9.47 -8.60
CA CYS A 79 19.41 10.50 -7.85
C CYS A 79 19.53 10.29 -6.33
N SER A 80 19.70 11.39 -5.59
CA SER A 80 19.59 11.37 -4.13
C SER A 80 18.16 11.08 -3.68
N ASP A 81 17.95 10.70 -2.42
CA ASP A 81 16.61 10.42 -1.90
C ASP A 81 15.72 11.67 -1.94
N GLU A 82 16.29 12.87 -1.75
CA GLU A 82 15.55 14.14 -1.84
C GLU A 82 15.13 14.47 -3.26
N GLN A 83 16.01 14.26 -4.24
CA GLN A 83 15.69 14.45 -5.66
C GLN A 83 14.63 13.45 -6.12
N LEU A 84 14.76 12.20 -5.68
CA LEU A 84 13.79 11.16 -5.96
C LEU A 84 12.44 11.48 -5.30
N GLU A 85 12.44 12.01 -4.08
CA GLU A 85 11.22 12.46 -3.41
C GLU A 85 10.53 13.57 -4.19
N GLU A 86 11.25 14.62 -4.58
CA GLU A 86 10.70 15.71 -5.40
C GLU A 86 10.11 15.18 -6.72
N LEU A 87 10.82 14.26 -7.38
CA LEU A 87 10.38 13.64 -8.63
C LEU A 87 9.14 12.76 -8.43
N VAL A 88 9.09 11.94 -7.37
CA VAL A 88 7.93 11.11 -7.03
C VAL A 88 6.71 11.98 -6.74
N LEU A 89 6.87 13.03 -5.94
CA LEU A 89 5.77 13.91 -5.53
C LEU A 89 5.26 14.77 -6.70
N ALA A 90 6.14 15.18 -7.61
CA ALA A 90 5.77 15.91 -8.82
C ALA A 90 4.95 15.06 -9.81
N ASN A 91 5.06 13.72 -9.74
CA ASN A 91 4.48 12.79 -10.71
C ASN A 91 3.44 11.83 -10.08
N LEU A 92 2.78 12.25 -9.01
CA LEU A 92 1.68 11.48 -8.41
C LEU A 92 0.44 11.41 -9.32
N ASP A 93 0.27 12.38 -10.20
CA ASP A 93 -0.88 12.47 -11.11
C ASP A 93 -0.92 11.30 -12.10
N PRO A 94 -2.10 10.69 -12.38
CA PRO A 94 -2.23 9.60 -13.34
C PRO A 94 -1.72 9.93 -14.75
N GLU A 95 -1.70 11.20 -15.17
CA GLU A 95 -1.19 11.61 -16.49
C GLU A 95 0.32 11.35 -16.65
N ALA A 96 1.08 11.29 -15.56
CA ALA A 96 2.52 10.99 -15.56
C ALA A 96 2.83 9.47 -15.63
N ALA A 97 2.05 8.71 -16.40
CA ALA A 97 2.15 7.24 -16.44
C ALA A 97 3.54 6.73 -16.89
N GLY A 98 4.12 7.34 -17.93
CA GLY A 98 5.41 6.88 -18.49
C GLY A 98 6.59 6.98 -17.51
N LEU A 99 6.75 8.13 -16.84
CA LEU A 99 7.77 8.27 -15.80
C LEU A 99 7.48 7.36 -14.60
N TRP A 100 6.21 7.22 -14.24
CA TRP A 100 5.82 6.37 -13.12
C TRP A 100 6.22 4.91 -13.34
N GLU A 101 6.06 4.39 -14.56
CA GLU A 101 6.51 3.03 -14.91
C GLU A 101 8.03 2.87 -14.74
N ALA A 102 8.82 3.89 -15.11
CA ALA A 102 10.27 3.89 -14.90
C ALA A 102 10.67 3.89 -13.41
N LEU A 103 9.83 4.46 -12.53
CA LEU A 103 10.02 4.44 -11.07
C LEU A 103 9.68 3.10 -10.41
N LEU A 104 8.91 2.25 -11.08
CA LEU A 104 8.49 0.94 -10.55
C LEU A 104 9.52 -0.17 -10.80
N VAL A 105 10.67 0.14 -11.38
CA VAL A 105 11.74 -0.85 -11.65
C VAL A 105 12.38 -1.32 -10.33
N PRO A 106 12.75 -2.61 -10.17
CA PRO A 106 13.17 -3.19 -8.89
C PRO A 106 14.23 -2.42 -8.07
N PRO A 107 15.27 -1.81 -8.68
CA PRO A 107 16.29 -1.05 -7.92
C PRO A 107 15.74 0.20 -7.22
N LEU A 108 14.68 0.81 -7.76
CA LEU A 108 14.09 2.05 -7.24
C LEU A 108 12.86 1.78 -6.36
N LEU A 109 12.20 0.65 -6.58
CA LEU A 109 10.91 0.30 -5.97
C LEU A 109 10.91 0.46 -4.44
N GLY A 110 11.96 -0.02 -3.77
CA GLY A 110 12.09 0.09 -2.30
C GLY A 110 12.23 1.54 -1.82
N ARG A 111 13.01 2.36 -2.53
CA ARG A 111 13.22 3.79 -2.20
C ARG A 111 11.94 4.58 -2.41
N VAL A 112 11.29 4.43 -3.56
CA VAL A 112 10.01 5.08 -3.90
C VAL A 112 8.93 4.71 -2.88
N ARG A 113 8.82 3.43 -2.51
CA ARG A 113 7.87 2.99 -1.48
C ARG A 113 8.14 3.65 -0.13
N THR A 114 9.40 3.76 0.28
CA THR A 114 9.79 4.40 1.54
C THR A 114 9.38 5.88 1.57
N ILE A 115 9.63 6.60 0.47
CA ILE A 115 9.22 7.99 0.29
C ILE A 115 7.69 8.14 0.38
N LEU A 116 6.92 7.29 -0.31
CA LEU A 116 5.46 7.33 -0.28
C LEU A 116 4.90 7.06 1.12
N ILE A 117 5.46 6.09 1.85
CA ILE A 117 5.06 5.79 3.24
C ILE A 117 5.36 6.98 4.16
N ALA A 118 6.55 7.57 4.04
CA ALA A 118 6.92 8.76 4.80
C ALA A 118 5.96 9.92 4.51
N THR A 119 5.63 10.14 3.24
CA THR A 119 4.66 11.15 2.79
C THR A 119 3.27 10.91 3.35
N GLN A 120 2.77 9.67 3.28
CA GLN A 120 1.47 9.31 3.86
C GLN A 120 1.42 9.60 5.36
N ARG A 121 2.47 9.23 6.11
CA ARG A 121 2.58 9.49 7.56
C ARG A 121 2.59 10.99 7.88
N ARG A 122 3.29 11.81 7.07
CA ARG A 122 3.30 13.28 7.21
C ARG A 122 1.88 13.84 7.02
N VAL A 123 1.21 13.46 5.94
CA VAL A 123 -0.17 13.88 5.64
C VAL A 123 -1.15 13.49 6.76
N ASP A 124 -1.04 12.27 7.28
CA ASP A 124 -1.91 11.80 8.36
C ASP A 124 -1.66 12.55 9.67
N THR A 125 -0.40 12.85 9.96
CA THR A 125 -0.01 13.67 11.13
C THR A 125 -0.59 15.07 11.00
N ASP A 126 -0.49 15.70 9.83
CA ASP A 126 -1.04 17.04 9.59
C ASP A 126 -2.57 17.07 9.70
N LEU A 127 -3.25 16.08 9.12
CA LEU A 127 -4.70 15.91 9.25
C LEU A 127 -5.12 15.81 10.72
N ARG A 128 -4.39 15.03 11.52
CA ARG A 128 -4.65 14.86 12.95
C ARG A 128 -4.40 16.15 13.72
N VAL A 129 -3.24 16.79 13.52
CA VAL A 129 -2.86 18.04 14.22
C VAL A 129 -3.85 19.16 13.90
N ARG A 130 -4.16 19.40 12.62
CA ARG A 130 -5.09 20.48 12.25
C ARG A 130 -6.53 20.20 12.70
N ARG A 131 -6.97 18.93 12.68
CA ARG A 131 -8.27 18.55 13.25
C ARG A 131 -8.33 18.82 14.76
N SER A 132 -7.28 18.46 15.50
CA SER A 132 -7.20 18.74 16.93
C SER A 132 -7.29 20.24 17.22
N ARG A 133 -6.51 21.07 16.51
CA ARG A 133 -6.55 22.54 16.63
C ARG A 133 -7.91 23.14 16.28
N ARG A 134 -8.57 22.63 15.22
CA ARG A 134 -9.94 23.02 14.87
C ARG A 134 -10.93 22.72 15.99
N ASN A 135 -10.85 21.52 16.57
CA ASN A 135 -11.73 21.14 17.68
C ASN A 135 -11.49 22.02 18.91
N GLU A 136 -10.23 22.29 19.26
CA GLU A 136 -9.87 23.19 20.36
C GLU A 136 -10.42 24.61 20.15
N ARG A 137 -10.29 25.14 18.92
CA ARG A 137 -10.86 26.44 18.56
C ARG A 137 -12.38 26.44 18.67
N GLY A 138 -13.05 25.39 18.18
CA GLY A 138 -14.50 25.24 18.27
C GLY A 138 -15.00 25.17 19.72
N SER A 139 -14.25 24.52 20.61
CA SER A 139 -14.57 24.50 22.04
C SER A 139 -14.41 25.87 22.72
N LYS A 140 -13.44 26.69 22.27
CA LYS A 140 -13.18 28.02 22.87
C LYS A 140 -14.06 29.14 22.31
N LEU A 141 -14.32 29.14 21.01
CA LEU A 141 -14.98 30.25 20.29
C LEU A 141 -16.39 29.88 19.78
N GLY A 142 -16.83 28.64 19.97
CA GLY A 142 -18.02 28.09 19.32
C GLY A 142 -17.75 27.62 17.89
N PHE A 143 -18.66 26.81 17.36
CA PHE A 143 -18.61 26.32 15.98
C PHE A 143 -19.47 27.20 15.07
N ASP A 144 -18.84 27.94 14.16
CA ASP A 144 -19.53 28.70 13.12
C ASP A 144 -19.12 28.20 11.72
N PRO A 145 -19.99 27.46 11.01
CA PRO A 145 -19.68 26.94 9.67
C PRO A 145 -19.56 28.05 8.62
N ALA A 146 -20.13 29.23 8.84
CA ALA A 146 -20.01 30.37 7.93
C ALA A 146 -18.67 31.11 8.11
N SER A 147 -17.93 30.82 9.18
CA SER A 147 -16.64 31.43 9.48
C SER A 147 -15.65 31.26 8.31
N PRO A 148 -14.92 32.32 7.92
CA PRO A 148 -13.83 32.22 6.93
C PRO A 148 -12.80 31.14 7.28
N TYR A 149 -12.60 30.87 8.58
CA TYR A 149 -11.72 29.81 9.05
C TYR A 149 -12.22 28.41 8.65
N GLU A 150 -13.50 28.12 8.88
CA GLU A 150 -14.08 26.81 8.55
C GLU A 150 -14.09 26.56 7.04
N GLN A 151 -14.34 27.60 6.25
CA GLN A 151 -14.26 27.52 4.79
C GLN A 151 -12.82 27.18 4.32
N ARG A 152 -11.81 27.88 4.85
CA ARG A 152 -10.39 27.60 4.54
C ARG A 152 -9.98 26.20 4.99
N TYR A 153 -10.38 25.77 6.19
CA TYR A 153 -10.12 24.42 6.67
C TYR A 153 -10.77 23.37 5.76
N GLY A 154 -12.02 23.58 5.34
CA GLY A 154 -12.73 22.71 4.42
C GLY A 154 -12.02 22.57 3.06
N GLN A 155 -11.62 23.69 2.46
CA GLN A 155 -10.86 23.70 1.20
C GLN A 155 -9.51 23.01 1.34
N TRP A 156 -8.76 23.30 2.41
CA TRP A 156 -7.50 22.62 2.71
C TRP A 156 -7.69 21.11 2.86
N ARG A 157 -8.68 20.69 3.66
CA ARG A 157 -8.97 19.26 3.90
C ARG A 157 -9.35 18.55 2.61
N ALA A 158 -10.14 19.18 1.76
CA ALA A 158 -10.50 18.63 0.45
C ALA A 158 -9.26 18.38 -0.41
N ARG A 159 -8.37 19.37 -0.53
CA ARG A 159 -7.10 19.25 -1.30
C ARG A 159 -6.20 18.16 -0.75
N VAL A 160 -5.96 18.15 0.57
CA VAL A 160 -5.11 17.12 1.21
C VAL A 160 -5.70 15.72 1.08
N THR A 161 -7.03 15.59 1.11
CA THR A 161 -7.68 14.28 0.90
C THR A 161 -7.45 13.77 -0.52
N VAL A 162 -7.52 14.64 -1.54
CA VAL A 162 -7.20 14.27 -2.93
C VAL A 162 -5.73 13.85 -3.04
N PHE A 163 -4.81 14.64 -2.49
CA PHE A 163 -3.38 14.30 -2.46
C PHE A 163 -3.11 12.96 -1.78
N LYS A 164 -3.72 12.72 -0.61
CA LYS A 164 -3.62 11.46 0.12
C LYS A 164 -4.07 10.27 -0.74
N ARG A 165 -5.18 10.40 -1.45
CA ARG A 165 -5.67 9.35 -2.37
C ARG A 165 -4.67 9.05 -3.48
N LEU A 166 -4.04 10.07 -4.07
CA LEU A 166 -3.01 9.88 -5.09
C LEU A 166 -1.81 9.10 -4.51
N VAL A 167 -1.33 9.49 -3.33
CA VAL A 167 -0.25 8.76 -2.63
C VAL A 167 -0.65 7.31 -2.36
N GLU A 168 -1.87 7.06 -1.89
CA GLU A 168 -2.39 5.71 -1.64
C GLU A 168 -2.48 4.86 -2.91
N THR A 169 -2.96 5.44 -4.02
CA THR A 169 -3.00 4.79 -5.33
C THR A 169 -1.60 4.40 -5.79
N ARG A 170 -0.65 5.34 -5.71
CA ARG A 170 0.76 5.08 -6.07
C ARG A 170 1.40 4.03 -5.15
N LEU A 171 1.07 4.03 -3.86
CA LEU A 171 1.53 3.00 -2.92
C LEU A 171 0.93 1.62 -3.21
N ALA A 172 -0.32 1.55 -3.70
CA ALA A 172 -0.90 0.28 -4.15
C ALA A 172 -0.18 -0.26 -5.40
N GLN A 173 0.20 0.63 -6.32
CA GLN A 173 0.98 0.25 -7.51
C GLN A 173 2.37 -0.28 -7.16
N THR A 174 3.09 0.33 -6.20
CA THR A 174 4.39 -0.21 -5.77
C THR A 174 4.28 -1.59 -5.14
N ARG A 175 3.21 -1.86 -4.36
CA ARG A 175 2.94 -3.19 -3.80
C ARG A 175 2.59 -4.22 -4.89
N ALA A 176 1.85 -3.82 -5.91
CA ALA A 176 1.53 -4.68 -7.04
C ALA A 176 2.81 -5.06 -7.82
N ALA A 177 3.66 -4.08 -8.14
CA ALA A 177 4.95 -4.32 -8.80
C ALA A 177 5.86 -5.26 -7.99
N GLU A 178 5.94 -5.07 -6.67
CA GLU A 178 6.71 -5.96 -5.77
C GLU A 178 6.15 -7.39 -5.75
N THR A 179 4.83 -7.53 -5.77
CA THR A 179 4.17 -8.84 -5.83
C THR A 179 4.45 -9.54 -7.15
N ASP A 180 4.44 -8.80 -8.26
CA ASP A 180 4.74 -9.33 -9.58
C ASP A 180 6.21 -9.76 -9.71
N ASP A 181 7.15 -8.95 -9.22
CA ASP A 181 8.58 -9.31 -9.21
C ASP A 181 8.83 -10.57 -8.37
N ASN A 182 8.26 -10.63 -7.17
CA ASN A 182 8.33 -11.82 -6.31
C ASN A 182 7.70 -13.05 -6.98
N ARG A 183 6.60 -12.87 -7.71
CA ARG A 183 5.95 -13.95 -8.45
C ARG A 183 6.82 -14.45 -9.59
N GLN A 184 7.46 -13.54 -10.33
CA GLN A 184 8.39 -13.88 -11.42
C GLN A 184 9.62 -14.62 -10.87
N ALA A 185 10.24 -14.10 -9.82
CA ALA A 185 11.37 -14.73 -9.14
C ALA A 185 11.00 -16.12 -8.61
N SER A 186 9.82 -16.27 -8.00
CA SER A 186 9.30 -17.56 -7.53
C SER A 186 9.07 -18.55 -8.70
N ALA A 187 8.52 -18.08 -9.82
CA ALA A 187 8.31 -18.90 -11.00
C ALA A 187 9.63 -19.38 -11.63
N LEU A 188 10.63 -18.49 -11.75
CA LEU A 188 11.97 -18.84 -12.21
C LEU A 188 12.64 -19.83 -11.27
N ASN A 189 12.58 -19.60 -9.96
CA ASN A 189 13.12 -20.52 -8.96
C ASN A 189 12.45 -21.90 -9.04
N LYS A 190 11.13 -21.97 -9.24
CA LYS A 190 10.43 -23.24 -9.47
C LYS A 190 10.92 -23.94 -10.73
N ARG A 191 11.11 -23.20 -11.84
CA ARG A 191 11.65 -23.76 -13.10
C ARG A 191 13.07 -24.30 -12.89
N HIS A 192 13.97 -23.55 -12.26
CA HIS A 192 15.32 -23.99 -11.96
C HIS A 192 15.34 -25.22 -11.05
N ARG A 193 14.56 -25.23 -9.97
CA ARG A 193 14.42 -26.41 -9.08
C ARG A 193 13.93 -27.64 -9.83
N ASN A 194 12.97 -27.48 -10.74
CA ASN A 194 12.48 -28.58 -11.56
C ASN A 194 13.52 -29.08 -12.57
N ALA A 195 14.30 -28.18 -13.18
CA ALA A 195 15.40 -28.55 -14.08
C ALA A 195 16.49 -29.33 -13.32
N VAL A 196 16.90 -28.85 -12.15
CA VAL A 196 17.85 -29.55 -11.26
C VAL A 196 17.32 -30.94 -10.88
N ARG A 197 16.03 -31.05 -10.51
CA ARG A 197 15.41 -32.35 -10.20
C ARG A 197 15.46 -33.31 -11.40
N ARG A 198 15.12 -32.83 -12.61
CA ARG A 198 15.17 -33.65 -13.83
C ARG A 198 16.58 -34.10 -14.15
N LEU A 199 17.56 -33.22 -14.02
CA LEU A 199 18.97 -33.53 -14.22
C LEU A 199 19.43 -34.60 -13.22
N ALA A 200 19.15 -34.39 -11.93
CA ALA A 200 19.50 -35.34 -10.88
C ALA A 200 18.90 -36.73 -11.13
N HIS A 201 17.63 -36.78 -11.53
CA HIS A 201 16.97 -38.04 -11.90
C HIS A 201 17.59 -38.69 -13.14
N ALA A 202 17.97 -37.92 -14.16
CA ALA A 202 18.60 -38.47 -15.36
C ALA A 202 19.97 -39.09 -15.04
N ILE A 203 20.76 -38.41 -14.19
CA ILE A 203 22.05 -38.91 -13.71
C ILE A 203 21.87 -40.22 -12.91
N ASP A 204 20.89 -40.25 -12.01
CA ASP A 204 20.61 -41.45 -11.22
C ASP A 204 20.07 -42.62 -12.06
N CYS A 205 19.21 -42.36 -13.05
CA CYS A 205 18.79 -43.37 -14.02
C CYS A 205 19.99 -43.94 -14.80
N HIS A 206 20.90 -43.07 -15.25
CA HIS A 206 22.10 -43.51 -15.97
C HIS A 206 22.99 -44.40 -15.08
N ARG A 207 23.20 -43.98 -13.82
CA ARG A 207 23.93 -44.77 -12.81
C ARG A 207 23.31 -46.14 -12.58
N ARG A 208 21.98 -46.21 -12.42
CA ARG A 208 21.25 -47.47 -12.24
C ARG A 208 21.30 -48.35 -13.50
N ALA A 209 21.28 -47.75 -14.69
CA ALA A 209 21.34 -48.46 -15.97
C ALA A 209 22.73 -49.08 -16.24
N LEU A 210 23.81 -48.41 -15.85
CA LEU A 210 25.16 -49.00 -15.93
C LEU A 210 25.31 -50.24 -15.03
N GLY A 211 24.56 -50.28 -13.91
CA GLY A 211 24.61 -51.37 -12.95
C GLY A 211 25.99 -51.53 -12.30
N THR A 212 26.26 -52.70 -11.72
CA THR A 212 27.57 -53.03 -11.12
C THR A 212 28.51 -53.77 -12.08
N ALA A 213 28.07 -54.01 -13.31
CA ALA A 213 28.74 -54.89 -14.27
C ALA A 213 29.78 -54.16 -15.15
N LEU A 214 29.66 -52.84 -15.31
CA LEU A 214 30.64 -52.01 -16.01
C LEU A 214 31.29 -51.01 -15.05
N ASP A 215 32.60 -50.84 -15.20
CA ASP A 215 33.34 -49.81 -14.48
C ASP A 215 33.04 -48.44 -15.15
N PRO A 216 32.44 -47.47 -14.43
CA PRO A 216 32.02 -46.21 -15.01
C PRO A 216 33.20 -45.34 -15.45
N GLU A 217 32.99 -44.57 -16.52
CA GLU A 217 34.00 -43.62 -16.97
C GLU A 217 34.30 -42.58 -15.87
N PRO A 218 35.51 -41.99 -15.85
CA PRO A 218 35.86 -40.96 -14.86
C PRO A 218 34.88 -39.77 -14.87
N ALA A 219 34.35 -39.42 -16.04
CA ALA A 219 33.36 -38.36 -16.20
C ALA A 219 32.02 -38.70 -15.52
N ASP A 220 31.55 -39.95 -15.65
CA ASP A 220 30.32 -40.42 -15.01
C ASP A 220 30.48 -40.44 -13.49
N ARG A 221 31.63 -40.90 -12.99
CA ARG A 221 31.95 -40.86 -11.55
C ARG A 221 31.93 -39.44 -10.99
N ALA A 222 32.55 -38.49 -11.71
CA ALA A 222 32.52 -37.08 -11.31
C ALA A 222 31.09 -36.53 -11.29
N LEU A 223 30.26 -36.89 -12.27
CA LEU A 223 28.86 -36.49 -12.34
C LEU A 223 28.01 -37.09 -11.20
N TRP A 224 28.29 -38.33 -10.80
CA TRP A 224 27.62 -38.99 -9.68
C TRP A 224 28.03 -38.39 -8.34
N GLN A 225 29.32 -38.06 -8.18
CA GLN A 225 29.84 -37.37 -7.00
C GLN A 225 29.13 -36.04 -6.75
N ILE A 226 28.80 -35.29 -7.82
CA ILE A 226 28.07 -34.03 -7.72
C ILE A 226 26.68 -34.21 -7.06
N LEU A 227 26.03 -35.38 -7.19
CA LEU A 227 24.75 -35.64 -6.52
C LEU A 227 24.90 -35.84 -5.00
N ASP A 228 26.06 -36.32 -4.56
CA ASP A 228 26.40 -36.48 -3.15
C ASP A 228 26.83 -35.14 -2.53
N ASP A 229 27.54 -34.30 -3.30
CA ASP A 229 28.08 -33.03 -2.83
C ASP A 229 27.04 -31.89 -2.79
N VAL A 230 26.10 -31.87 -3.74
CA VAL A 230 25.04 -30.84 -3.77
C VAL A 230 23.98 -31.19 -2.72
N THR A 231 23.80 -30.28 -1.76
CA THR A 231 22.81 -30.42 -0.68
C THR A 231 21.65 -29.44 -0.83
N VAL A 232 20.47 -29.85 -0.37
CA VAL A 232 19.25 -29.03 -0.32
C VAL A 232 18.82 -28.91 1.13
N PRO A 233 18.52 -27.69 1.65
CA PRO A 233 18.01 -27.54 2.99
C PRO A 233 16.59 -28.11 3.10
N LEU A 234 16.38 -29.01 4.06
CA LEU A 234 15.11 -29.69 4.32
C LEU A 234 14.56 -29.28 5.70
N GLY A 235 13.26 -28.97 5.73
CA GLY A 235 12.53 -28.64 6.96
C GLY A 235 12.79 -27.23 7.51
N PRO A 236 12.11 -26.86 8.62
CA PRO A 236 12.20 -25.51 9.21
C PRO A 236 13.57 -25.19 9.79
N HIS A 237 14.35 -26.23 10.14
CA HIS A 237 15.73 -26.08 10.64
C HIS A 237 16.77 -26.05 9.51
N GLY A 238 16.36 -26.21 8.25
CA GLY A 238 17.23 -26.10 7.09
C GLY A 238 18.36 -27.14 7.06
N ILE A 239 18.10 -28.36 7.53
CA ILE A 239 19.13 -29.42 7.58
C ILE A 239 19.57 -29.73 6.14
N PRO A 240 20.86 -29.63 5.80
CA PRO A 240 21.34 -29.91 4.46
C PRO A 240 21.26 -31.41 4.19
N VAL A 241 20.51 -31.80 3.17
CA VAL A 241 20.35 -33.20 2.73
C VAL A 241 20.91 -33.33 1.31
N PRO A 242 21.79 -34.31 1.04
CA PRO A 242 22.30 -34.56 -0.32
C PRO A 242 21.17 -34.76 -1.34
N VAL A 243 21.37 -34.26 -2.56
CA VAL A 243 20.41 -34.41 -3.65
C VAL A 243 20.13 -35.88 -3.97
N ARG A 244 21.13 -36.75 -3.80
CA ARG A 244 20.94 -38.20 -3.91
C ARG A 244 19.90 -38.73 -2.93
N ASP A 245 20.02 -38.41 -1.64
CA ASP A 245 19.09 -38.87 -0.62
C ASP A 245 17.69 -38.28 -0.84
N MET A 246 17.62 -37.06 -1.39
CA MET A 246 16.37 -36.44 -1.83
C MET A 246 15.69 -37.20 -2.97
N LEU A 247 16.46 -37.74 -3.93
CA LEU A 247 15.91 -38.56 -5.02
C LEU A 247 15.28 -39.85 -4.50
N ASP A 248 15.98 -40.55 -3.61
CA ASP A 248 15.52 -41.84 -3.09
C ASP A 248 14.32 -41.67 -2.14
N THR A 249 14.33 -40.62 -1.29
CA THR A 249 13.34 -40.48 -0.21
C THR A 249 12.11 -39.64 -0.59
N TYR A 250 12.30 -38.57 -1.38
CA TYR A 250 11.26 -37.54 -1.57
C TYR A 250 10.87 -37.28 -3.03
N TRP A 251 11.75 -37.58 -3.99
CA TRP A 251 11.48 -37.39 -5.41
C TRP A 251 11.31 -38.70 -6.18
N SER A 252 11.10 -39.80 -5.47
CA SER A 252 10.83 -41.10 -6.06
C SER A 252 9.63 -41.04 -7.02
N PRO A 253 9.77 -41.47 -8.29
CA PRO A 253 8.74 -41.32 -9.31
C PRO A 253 7.44 -42.08 -8.99
N GLU A 254 7.48 -43.08 -8.10
CA GLU A 254 6.28 -43.81 -7.67
C GLU A 254 5.31 -42.97 -6.84
N GLN A 255 5.79 -41.97 -6.09
CA GLN A 255 4.95 -41.08 -5.28
C GLN A 255 4.28 -39.96 -6.07
N ASN A 256 4.67 -39.75 -7.33
CA ASN A 256 4.07 -38.75 -8.21
C ASN A 256 3.18 -39.37 -9.31
N ARG A 257 2.78 -40.64 -9.16
CA ARG A 257 1.60 -41.14 -9.88
C ARG A 257 0.39 -40.40 -9.30
N PRO A 258 -0.47 -39.75 -10.12
CA PRO A 258 -1.74 -39.27 -9.62
C PRO A 258 -2.43 -40.45 -8.96
N ASN A 259 -2.71 -40.31 -7.66
CA ASN A 259 -3.39 -41.32 -6.87
C ASN A 259 -4.57 -41.84 -7.71
N PRO A 260 -4.68 -43.15 -8.02
CA PRO A 260 -5.84 -43.63 -8.76
C PRO A 260 -7.05 -43.17 -7.96
N THR A 261 -7.89 -42.34 -8.59
CA THR A 261 -9.11 -41.82 -7.99
C THR A 261 -9.77 -42.95 -7.21
N PRO A 262 -10.04 -42.78 -5.89
CA PRO A 262 -10.61 -43.84 -5.09
C PRO A 262 -11.88 -44.29 -5.79
N ASN A 263 -11.88 -45.57 -6.17
CA ASN A 263 -12.97 -46.18 -6.89
C ASN A 263 -14.25 -45.95 -6.06
N PRO A 264 -15.28 -45.25 -6.58
CA PRO A 264 -16.45 -44.85 -5.80
C PRO A 264 -17.28 -46.06 -5.29
N PHE A 265 -16.90 -47.27 -5.66
CA PHE A 265 -17.55 -48.51 -5.26
C PHE A 265 -16.95 -49.17 -4.00
N SER A 266 -15.93 -48.60 -3.38
CA SER A 266 -15.26 -49.21 -2.21
C SER A 266 -15.65 -48.59 -0.85
N ALA A 267 -16.80 -47.91 -0.77
CA ALA A 267 -17.30 -47.19 0.41
C ALA A 267 -18.43 -47.96 1.15
N ALA A 268 -18.21 -49.22 1.50
CA ALA A 268 -19.14 -49.99 2.32
C ALA A 268 -18.36 -50.72 3.43
N ASP A 269 -17.81 -49.95 4.37
CA ASP A 269 -17.61 -50.34 5.78
C ASP A 269 -16.60 -49.38 6.40
N SER A 270 -17.07 -48.38 7.16
CA SER A 270 -16.40 -47.83 8.35
C SER A 270 -17.22 -46.67 8.91
N ASP A 271 -18.40 -47.00 9.44
CA ASP A 271 -19.11 -46.11 10.36
C ASP A 271 -18.72 -46.51 11.79
N ARG A 272 -17.76 -45.79 12.41
CA ARG A 272 -17.50 -45.94 13.85
C ARG A 272 -16.93 -44.67 14.49
N ILE A 273 -17.84 -43.84 14.98
CA ILE A 273 -17.88 -43.20 16.32
C ILE A 273 -16.57 -42.56 16.83
N VAL A 274 -16.54 -41.21 16.88
CA VAL A 274 -15.93 -40.47 18.01
C VAL A 274 -16.75 -39.19 18.28
N LEU A 275 -17.48 -39.18 19.40
CA LEU A 275 -18.05 -38.00 20.04
C LEU A 275 -16.94 -37.29 20.82
N GLN A 276 -16.70 -36.00 20.56
CA GLN A 276 -15.76 -35.18 21.34
C GLN A 276 -16.52 -34.07 22.08
N HIS A 277 -16.48 -34.16 23.41
CA HIS A 277 -17.04 -33.23 24.39
C HIS A 277 -16.34 -31.87 24.35
N ASN A 278 -17.11 -30.79 24.53
CA ASN A 278 -16.65 -29.43 24.67
C ASN A 278 -17.07 -28.90 26.07
N PRO A 279 -16.16 -28.41 26.94
CA PRO A 279 -16.54 -27.81 28.22
C PRO A 279 -16.81 -26.29 28.13
N PRO A 280 -17.63 -25.72 29.03
CA PRO A 280 -17.97 -24.30 29.05
C PRO A 280 -16.96 -23.44 29.81
N ALA A 281 -16.78 -22.19 29.35
CA ALA A 281 -15.95 -21.17 29.98
C ALA A 281 -16.72 -20.39 31.06
N GLU A 282 -16.10 -20.26 32.24
CA GLU A 282 -16.63 -19.57 33.42
C GLU A 282 -16.28 -18.07 33.46
N HIS A 283 -17.11 -17.37 34.23
CA HIS A 283 -17.12 -15.97 34.64
C HIS A 283 -15.78 -15.28 34.94
N ARG A 284 -15.70 -13.98 34.59
CA ARG A 284 -14.92 -13.00 35.37
C ARG A 284 -15.67 -11.67 35.55
N GLN A 285 -15.87 -11.31 36.81
CA GLN A 285 -16.54 -10.11 37.31
C GLN A 285 -15.56 -8.94 37.56
N LYS A 286 -16.10 -7.72 37.37
CA LYS A 286 -16.02 -6.49 38.21
C LYS A 286 -14.72 -5.67 38.36
N GLY A 287 -14.95 -4.34 38.32
CA GLY A 287 -14.20 -3.27 39.00
C GLY A 287 -13.61 -2.25 38.01
N THR A 288 -13.61 -0.93 38.17
CA THR A 288 -14.02 -0.01 39.26
C THR A 288 -14.03 1.40 38.66
N ALA A 289 -15.04 2.22 38.98
CA ALA A 289 -15.11 3.63 38.62
C ALA A 289 -14.20 4.48 39.53
N MET A 290 -13.57 5.52 38.98
CA MET A 290 -12.93 6.58 39.75
C MET A 290 -13.21 7.93 39.07
N ASP A 291 -14.10 8.69 39.74
CA ASP A 291 -14.30 10.11 39.57
C ASP A 291 -13.00 10.88 39.82
N THR A 292 -12.69 11.87 38.97
CA THR A 292 -11.78 12.95 39.35
C THR A 292 -12.35 14.30 38.95
N ALA A 293 -12.34 15.16 39.96
CA ALA A 293 -13.06 16.42 40.06
C ALA A 293 -12.47 17.53 39.18
N ALA A 294 -13.38 18.43 38.80
CA ALA A 294 -13.11 19.71 38.20
C ALA A 294 -12.44 20.67 39.20
N THR A 295 -11.41 21.39 38.73
CA THR A 295 -10.96 22.64 39.33
C THR A 295 -10.91 23.68 38.22
N GLY A 296 -11.79 24.68 38.35
CA GLY A 296 -11.83 25.83 37.46
C GLY A 296 -10.69 26.80 37.76
N ASP A 297 -10.16 27.40 36.71
CA ASP A 297 -9.40 28.64 36.78
C ASP A 297 -9.77 29.49 35.57
N ASP A 298 -10.53 30.55 35.84
CA ASP A 298 -11.12 31.48 34.88
C ASP A 298 -10.18 32.69 34.75
N SER A 299 -9.11 32.49 33.97
CA SER A 299 -8.17 33.55 33.62
C SER A 299 -8.51 34.12 32.23
N ARG A 300 -9.10 35.32 32.25
CA ARG A 300 -9.38 36.17 31.08
C ARG A 300 -8.09 36.41 30.28
N ASN A 301 -7.93 35.67 29.18
CA ASN A 301 -6.83 35.85 28.26
C ASN A 301 -7.24 36.85 27.17
N THR A 302 -6.62 38.03 27.22
CA THR A 302 -6.66 39.06 26.20
C THR A 302 -6.31 38.44 24.86
N THR A 303 -7.26 38.47 23.92
CA THR A 303 -7.14 37.83 22.60
C THR A 303 -6.15 38.60 21.74
N GLU A 304 -4.88 38.22 21.82
CA GLU A 304 -3.90 38.51 20.79
C GLU A 304 -4.32 37.73 19.51
N PRO A 305 -4.40 38.38 18.34
CA PRO A 305 -4.77 37.69 17.11
C PRO A 305 -3.77 36.57 16.82
N PRO A 306 -4.22 35.35 16.48
CA PRO A 306 -3.32 34.24 16.22
C PRO A 306 -2.38 34.59 15.07
N ALA A 307 -1.08 34.34 15.28
CA ALA A 307 -0.03 34.55 14.30
C ALA A 307 -0.44 33.97 12.93
N PRO A 308 -0.09 34.64 11.81
CA PRO A 308 -0.36 34.15 10.46
C PRO A 308 0.26 32.76 10.26
N TRP A 309 -0.50 31.91 9.56
CA TRP A 309 -0.26 30.47 9.42
C TRP A 309 1.06 30.18 8.69
N PRO A 310 1.77 29.08 9.02
CA PRO A 310 2.87 28.61 8.19
C PRO A 310 2.29 28.13 6.84
N GLU A 311 2.63 28.85 5.78
CA GLU A 311 2.12 28.71 4.41
C GLU A 311 2.55 27.39 3.73
N ASP A 312 3.54 26.69 4.30
CA ASP A 312 4.35 25.68 3.60
C ASP A 312 3.56 24.51 2.97
N LEU A 313 2.42 24.13 3.54
CA LEU A 313 1.55 23.07 2.98
C LEU A 313 0.40 23.60 2.13
N GLU A 314 0.03 24.86 2.29
CA GLU A 314 -0.92 25.50 1.36
C GLU A 314 -0.25 25.70 0.00
N THR A 315 1.03 26.08 -0.01
CA THR A 315 1.87 26.18 -1.22
C THR A 315 1.96 24.84 -1.96
N PHE A 316 2.08 23.72 -1.23
CA PHE A 316 2.16 22.39 -1.83
C PHE A 316 0.81 21.92 -2.39
N ALA A 317 -0.28 22.09 -1.62
CA ALA A 317 -1.64 21.75 -2.06
C ALA A 317 -2.11 22.63 -3.24
N GLU A 318 -1.54 23.82 -3.39
CA GLU A 318 -1.76 24.70 -4.53
C GLU A 318 -0.90 24.31 -5.75
N ALA A 319 0.31 23.78 -5.54
CA ALA A 319 1.18 23.29 -6.61
C ALA A 319 0.72 21.95 -7.25
N VAL A 320 -0.01 21.13 -6.49
CA VAL A 320 -0.57 19.82 -6.90
C VAL A 320 -2.05 19.93 -7.31
N GLN A 321 -2.52 21.11 -7.73
CA GLN A 321 -3.84 21.18 -8.36
C GLN A 321 -3.85 20.30 -9.62
N PRO A 322 -4.74 19.29 -9.71
CA PRO A 322 -4.91 18.52 -10.94
C PRO A 322 -5.34 19.50 -12.03
N THR A 323 -4.59 19.55 -13.12
CA THR A 323 -4.82 20.51 -14.20
C THR A 323 -5.99 20.02 -15.06
N THR A 324 -7.18 19.88 -14.48
CA THR A 324 -8.41 19.63 -15.24
C THR A 324 -8.86 20.94 -15.89
N LYS A 325 -8.06 21.47 -16.81
CA LYS A 325 -8.56 22.43 -17.80
C LYS A 325 -9.34 21.61 -18.84
N PRO A 326 -10.68 21.75 -18.94
CA PRO A 326 -11.40 21.15 -20.06
C PRO A 326 -10.82 21.74 -21.34
N ALA A 327 -10.34 20.88 -22.24
CA ALA A 327 -9.90 21.27 -23.56
C ALA A 327 -11.07 22.00 -24.25
N GLN A 328 -10.97 23.33 -24.35
CA GLN A 328 -11.87 24.08 -25.19
C GLN A 328 -11.47 23.81 -26.64
N ASN A 329 -12.16 22.86 -27.27
CA ASN A 329 -12.17 22.70 -28.72
C ASN A 329 -12.59 24.03 -29.33
N THR A 330 -11.61 24.74 -29.88
CA THR A 330 -11.83 25.86 -30.80
C THR A 330 -11.68 25.28 -32.20
N GLU A 331 -12.78 24.71 -32.71
CA GLU A 331 -12.99 24.66 -34.15
C GLU A 331 -13.40 26.07 -34.59
N ASN A 332 -12.59 26.68 -35.45
CA ASN A 332 -12.98 27.77 -36.34
C ASN A 332 -12.12 27.70 -37.60
#